data_AF-A0A2N2PIL7-F1
#
_entry.id   AF-A0A2N2PIL7-F1
#
_cell.length_a   1.000
_cell.length_b   1.000
_cell.length_c   1.000
_cell.angle_alpha   90.00
_cell.angle_beta   90.00
_cell.angle_gamma   90.00
#
_symmetry.space_group_name_H-M   'P 1'
#
loop_
_entity.id
_entity.type
_entity.pdbx_description
1 polymer ?
#
loop_
_entity_poly.entity_id
_entity_poly.type
_entity_poly.pdbx_seq_one_letter_code
_entity_poly.pdbx_strand_id
1 'polypeptide(L)'
;MLNIANFKKDIRSKIIDGLAIVLFLWLIAYVIRLMQIPFEKQFGNPGQLVYSIGLLAVAIIFLERSQVQRFSQMMRAWYGMASGVFAWAFTRISSEISQIDLSTYSSLLILIMIGLIIAVLWRKELSLGPQFFALVFIMNWVGVIFYTWLSILSGWNIIFRNLIYLSGFCAILFFLLGIWYLFIRTEWRIQRMWLAIWIWFLGTYIGYVFLNWFYLNS
;
A
#
# COMPACT_ATOMS: atom_id res chain seq x y z
N MET A 1 1.56 6.44 41.32
CA MET A 1 0.14 6.41 40.90
C MET A 1 0.07 6.73 39.40
N LEU A 2 -0.20 5.73 38.56
CA LEU A 2 -0.41 5.94 37.12
C LEU A 2 -1.69 6.76 36.94
N ASN A 3 -1.52 8.00 36.48
CA ASN A 3 -2.63 8.92 36.28
C ASN A 3 -3.51 8.42 35.12
N ILE A 4 -4.71 7.92 35.43
CA ILE A 4 -5.64 7.27 34.49
C ILE A 4 -5.93 8.18 33.27
N ALA A 5 -5.87 9.50 33.46
CA ALA A 5 -6.03 10.48 32.39
C ALA A 5 -4.92 10.41 31.32
N ASN A 6 -3.66 10.17 31.72
CA ASN A 6 -2.53 10.05 30.80
C ASN A 6 -2.61 8.76 29.98
N PHE A 7 -3.09 7.68 30.59
CA PHE A 7 -3.27 6.40 29.92
C PHE A 7 -4.35 6.48 28.81
N LYS A 8 -5.49 7.13 29.09
CA LYS A 8 -6.55 7.36 28.09
C LYS A 8 -6.05 8.19 26.90
N LYS A 9 -5.25 9.23 27.16
CA LYS A 9 -4.69 10.10 26.10
C LYS A 9 -3.69 9.34 25.23
N ASP A 10 -2.86 8.47 25.82
CA ASP A 10 -1.88 7.67 25.07
C ASP A 10 -2.56 6.63 24.16
N ILE A 11 -3.57 5.91 24.67
CA ILE A 11 -4.37 4.98 23.86
C ILE A 11 -5.03 5.71 22.69
N ARG A 12 -5.64 6.87 22.93
CA ARG A 12 -6.29 7.65 21.87
C ARG A 12 -5.31 8.06 20.78
N SER A 13 -4.10 8.48 21.14
CA SER A 13 -3.05 8.80 20.17
C SER A 13 -2.60 7.55 19.40
N LYS A 14 -2.47 6.37 20.04
CA LYS A 14 -2.10 5.12 19.34
C LYS A 14 -3.16 4.69 18.32
N ILE A 15 -4.44 4.82 18.65
CA ILE A 15 -5.53 4.50 17.72
C ILE A 15 -5.54 5.46 16.52
N ILE A 16 -5.45 6.77 16.77
CA ILE A 16 -5.51 7.79 15.71
C ILE A 16 -4.24 7.80 14.85
N ASP A 17 -3.06 7.69 15.46
CA ASP A 17 -1.78 7.80 14.74
C ASP A 17 -1.32 6.49 14.10
N GLY A 18 -2.01 5.38 14.40
CA GLY A 18 -1.67 4.05 13.91
C GLY A 18 -2.81 3.42 13.11
N LEU A 19 -3.85 2.98 13.80
CA LEU A 19 -4.95 2.22 13.21
C LEU A 19 -5.80 3.06 12.25
N ALA A 20 -6.01 4.35 12.53
CA ALA A 20 -6.74 5.22 11.62
C ALA A 20 -6.00 5.43 10.28
N ILE A 21 -4.66 5.36 10.27
CA ILE A 21 -3.87 5.43 9.03
C ILE A 21 -4.13 4.20 8.16
N VAL A 22 -4.05 3.01 8.76
CA VAL A 22 -4.32 1.73 8.08
C VAL A 22 -5.72 1.78 7.44
N LEU A 23 -6.71 2.16 8.25
CA LEU A 23 -8.09 2.23 7.83
C LEU A 23 -8.29 3.28 6.72
N PHE A 24 -7.63 4.43 6.82
CA PHE A 24 -7.69 5.47 5.80
C PHE A 24 -7.06 5.02 4.47
N LEU A 25 -5.91 4.35 4.50
CA LEU A 25 -5.27 3.84 3.28
C LEU A 25 -6.13 2.76 2.61
N TRP A 26 -6.74 1.88 3.40
CA TRP A 26 -7.74 0.94 2.87
C TRP A 26 -8.97 1.64 2.32
N LEU A 27 -9.47 2.67 3.00
CA LEU A 27 -10.62 3.45 2.53
C LEU A 27 -10.31 4.11 1.18
N ILE A 28 -9.14 4.75 1.02
CA ILE A 28 -8.70 5.32 -0.25
C ILE A 28 -8.64 4.24 -1.33
N ALA A 29 -7.93 3.13 -1.06
CA ALA A 29 -7.79 2.05 -2.04
C ALA A 29 -9.16 1.48 -2.46
N TYR A 30 -10.08 1.34 -1.49
CA TYR A 30 -11.43 0.87 -1.74
C TYR A 30 -12.26 1.86 -2.56
N VAL A 31 -12.21 3.16 -2.22
CA VAL A 31 -12.91 4.22 -2.97
C VAL A 31 -12.40 4.30 -4.41
N ILE A 32 -11.08 4.28 -4.62
CA ILE A 32 -10.48 4.29 -5.96
C ILE A 32 -11.02 3.12 -6.79
N ARG A 33 -11.10 1.92 -6.18
CA ARG A 33 -11.62 0.73 -6.85
C ARG A 33 -13.12 0.81 -7.12
N LEU A 34 -13.90 1.30 -6.16
CA LEU A 34 -15.35 1.46 -6.33
C LEU A 34 -15.64 2.46 -7.46
N MET A 35 -14.85 3.53 -7.57
CA MET A 35 -14.94 4.49 -8.67
C MET A 35 -14.45 3.93 -10.02
N GLN A 36 -13.50 2.99 -10.05
CA GLN A 36 -13.05 2.37 -11.30
C GLN A 36 -14.18 1.63 -12.04
N ILE A 37 -15.05 0.92 -11.31
CA ILE A 37 -16.15 0.11 -11.88
C ILE A 37 -17.10 0.90 -12.78
N PRO A 38 -17.68 2.05 -12.37
CA PRO A 38 -18.55 2.83 -13.24
C PRO A 38 -17.82 3.42 -14.46
N PHE A 39 -16.55 3.84 -14.32
CA PHE A 39 -15.77 4.34 -15.47
C PHE A 39 -15.56 3.25 -16.53
N GLU A 40 -15.23 2.04 -16.10
CA GLU A 40 -15.09 0.89 -16.98
C GLU A 40 -16.41 0.54 -17.69
N LYS A 41 -17.52 0.47 -16.93
CA LYS A 41 -18.82 0.09 -17.49
C LYS A 41 -19.42 1.14 -18.44
N GLN A 42 -19.18 2.43 -18.21
CA GLN A 42 -19.78 3.51 -18.99
C GLN A 42 -18.94 3.92 -20.20
N PHE A 43 -17.61 3.93 -20.06
CA PHE A 43 -16.71 4.53 -21.05
C PHE A 43 -15.66 3.56 -21.61
N GLY A 44 -15.59 2.33 -21.09
CA GLY A 44 -14.61 1.32 -21.49
C GLY A 44 -13.15 1.77 -21.25
N ASN A 45 -12.24 1.24 -22.06
CA ASN A 45 -10.80 1.51 -21.94
C ASN A 45 -10.43 3.00 -22.07
N PRO A 46 -11.03 3.80 -23.00
CA PRO A 46 -10.74 5.24 -23.07
C PRO A 46 -11.08 5.98 -21.77
N GLY A 47 -12.20 5.64 -21.13
CA GLY A 47 -12.57 6.26 -19.85
C GLY A 47 -11.67 5.87 -18.70
N GLN A 48 -11.21 4.62 -18.65
CA GLN A 48 -10.22 4.18 -17.67
C GLN A 48 -8.89 4.92 -17.83
N LEU A 49 -8.48 5.25 -19.06
CA LEU A 49 -7.27 6.02 -19.33
C LEU A 49 -7.40 7.47 -18.79
N VAL A 50 -8.52 8.14 -19.04
CA VAL A 50 -8.77 9.47 -18.47
C VAL A 50 -8.78 9.42 -16.94
N TYR A 51 -9.43 8.40 -16.36
CA TYR A 51 -9.44 8.19 -14.92
C TYR A 51 -8.02 7.97 -14.34
N SER A 52 -7.20 7.16 -15.02
CA SER A 52 -5.83 6.88 -14.57
C SER A 52 -4.95 8.14 -14.62
N ILE A 53 -5.07 8.98 -15.66
CA ILE A 53 -4.41 10.29 -15.71
C ILE A 53 -4.86 11.18 -14.54
N GLY A 54 -6.16 11.17 -14.20
CA GLY A 54 -6.68 11.87 -13.03
C GLY A 54 -6.04 11.40 -11.72
N LEU A 55 -5.93 10.08 -11.52
CA LEU A 55 -5.25 9.49 -10.36
C LEU A 55 -3.76 9.87 -10.31
N LEU A 56 -3.08 9.90 -11.45
CA LEU A 56 -1.69 10.32 -11.55
C LEU A 56 -1.52 11.80 -11.16
N ALA A 57 -2.38 12.68 -11.65
CA ALA A 57 -2.37 14.09 -11.29
C ALA A 57 -2.57 14.28 -9.78
N VAL A 58 -3.53 13.57 -9.19
CA VAL A 58 -3.75 13.57 -7.74
C VAL A 58 -2.51 13.03 -7.00
N ALA A 59 -1.91 11.93 -7.47
CA ALA A 59 -0.71 11.36 -6.86
C ALA A 59 0.44 12.39 -6.83
N ILE A 60 0.66 13.12 -7.93
CA ILE A 60 1.72 14.14 -8.05
C ILE A 60 1.43 15.33 -7.12
N ILE A 61 0.20 15.84 -7.09
CA ILE A 61 -0.19 16.96 -6.20
C ILE A 61 0.05 16.59 -4.73
N PHE A 62 -0.32 15.38 -4.33
CA PHE A 62 -0.07 14.88 -2.98
C PHE A 62 1.43 14.69 -2.72
N LEU A 63 2.20 14.21 -3.71
CA LEU A 63 3.65 14.06 -3.59
C LEU A 63 4.34 15.40 -3.40
N GLU A 64 3.98 16.42 -4.19
CA GLU A 64 4.49 17.78 -4.05
C GLU A 64 4.19 18.33 -2.64
N ARG A 65 2.93 18.20 -2.17
CA ARG A 65 2.54 18.61 -0.81
C ARG A 65 3.31 17.86 0.27
N SER A 66 3.75 16.63 0.03
CA SER A 66 4.57 15.86 0.97
C SER A 66 5.99 16.43 1.15
N GLN A 67 6.48 17.22 0.18
CA GLN A 67 7.82 17.82 0.21
C GLN A 67 7.86 19.21 0.84
N VAL A 68 6.73 19.93 0.87
CA VAL A 68 6.64 21.27 1.43
C VAL A 68 7.03 21.27 2.93
N GLN A 69 8.12 21.96 3.26
CA GLN A 69 8.68 22.00 4.62
C GLN A 69 7.76 22.67 5.66
N ARG A 70 6.80 23.50 5.20
CA ARG A 70 5.82 24.17 6.07
C ARG A 70 4.90 23.19 6.80
N PHE A 71 4.68 21.99 6.25
CA PHE A 71 3.82 20.99 6.88
C PHE A 71 4.56 20.20 7.97
N SER A 72 3.81 19.81 8.99
CA SER A 72 4.31 18.91 10.03
C SER A 72 4.82 17.60 9.40
N GLN A 73 5.84 16.98 10.01
CA GLN A 73 6.42 15.71 9.55
C GLN A 73 5.33 14.64 9.38
N MET A 74 4.33 14.64 10.26
CA MET A 74 3.18 13.75 10.19
C MET A 74 2.35 14.00 8.92
N MET A 75 1.92 15.23 8.67
CA MET A 75 1.15 15.55 7.46
C MET A 75 1.91 15.20 6.18
N ARG A 76 3.22 15.45 6.15
CA ARG A 76 4.07 15.07 5.01
C ARG A 76 4.06 13.56 4.76
N ALA A 77 4.15 12.76 5.81
CA ALA A 77 4.03 11.33 5.73
C ALA A 77 2.64 10.87 5.25
N TRP A 78 1.56 11.50 5.73
CA TRP A 78 0.19 11.23 5.24
C TRP A 78 0.04 11.49 3.74
N TYR A 79 0.52 12.65 3.27
CA TYR A 79 0.48 12.98 1.85
C TYR A 79 1.34 12.01 1.02
N GLY A 80 2.50 11.60 1.53
CA GLY A 80 3.35 10.58 0.89
C GLY A 80 2.66 9.24 0.77
N MET A 81 2.06 8.72 1.86
CA MET A 81 1.35 7.44 1.84
C MET A 81 0.15 7.47 0.89
N ALA A 82 -0.68 8.52 0.95
CA ALA A 82 -1.83 8.67 0.07
C ALA A 82 -1.40 8.74 -1.40
N SER A 83 -0.37 9.54 -1.71
CA SER A 83 0.23 9.61 -3.05
C SER A 83 0.70 8.24 -3.53
N GLY A 84 1.32 7.43 -2.66
CA GLY A 84 1.77 6.08 -3.00
C GLY A 84 0.62 5.14 -3.39
N VAL A 85 -0.52 5.24 -2.70
CA VAL A 85 -1.74 4.47 -3.05
C VAL A 85 -2.30 4.93 -4.40
N PHE A 86 -2.37 6.24 -4.66
CA PHE A 86 -2.85 6.76 -5.94
C PHE A 86 -1.92 6.38 -7.11
N ALA A 87 -0.60 6.50 -6.93
CA ALA A 87 0.39 6.11 -7.93
C ALA A 87 0.33 4.60 -8.21
N TRP A 88 0.18 3.77 -7.17
CA TRP A 88 -0.02 2.34 -7.34
C TRP A 88 -1.30 2.03 -8.14
N ALA A 89 -2.42 2.67 -7.79
CA ALA A 89 -3.66 2.50 -8.53
C ALA A 89 -3.54 2.92 -10.01
N PHE A 90 -2.84 4.03 -10.29
CA PHE A 90 -2.52 4.44 -11.66
C PHE A 90 -1.74 3.35 -12.41
N THR A 91 -0.63 2.86 -11.84
CA THR A 91 0.19 1.82 -12.46
C THR A 91 -0.62 0.56 -12.75
N ARG A 92 -1.47 0.15 -11.80
CA ARG A 92 -2.32 -1.03 -11.95
C ARG A 92 -3.39 -0.88 -13.04
N ILE A 93 -4.09 0.26 -13.07
CA ILE A 93 -5.09 0.52 -14.11
C ILE A 93 -4.41 0.62 -15.49
N SER A 94 -3.25 1.28 -15.56
CA SER A 94 -2.48 1.38 -16.80
C SER A 94 -2.02 0.01 -17.33
N SER A 95 -1.66 -0.92 -16.44
CA SER A 95 -1.29 -2.27 -16.83
C SER A 95 -2.49 -3.10 -17.31
N GLU A 96 -3.64 -2.94 -16.64
CA GLU A 96 -4.91 -3.58 -17.05
C GLU A 96 -5.33 -3.12 -18.45
N ILE A 97 -5.28 -1.82 -18.75
CA ILE A 97 -5.60 -1.26 -20.07
C ILE A 97 -4.66 -1.80 -21.16
N SER A 98 -3.37 -1.88 -20.85
CA SER A 98 -2.34 -2.28 -21.83
C SER A 98 -2.24 -3.79 -22.01
N GLN A 99 -3.01 -4.58 -21.23
CA GLN A 99 -2.87 -6.04 -21.15
C GLN A 99 -1.44 -6.49 -20.85
N ILE A 100 -0.69 -5.66 -20.11
CA ILE A 100 0.67 -5.96 -19.69
C ILE A 100 0.60 -6.54 -18.29
N ASP A 101 1.06 -7.77 -18.11
CA ASP A 101 1.16 -8.36 -16.78
C ASP A 101 2.25 -7.67 -15.96
N LEU A 102 1.88 -7.18 -14.78
CA LEU A 102 2.81 -6.58 -13.82
C LEU A 102 3.82 -7.59 -13.25
N SER A 103 3.63 -8.89 -13.51
CA SER A 103 4.49 -9.98 -13.07
C SER A 103 5.49 -10.46 -14.13
N THR A 104 5.50 -9.87 -15.33
CA THR A 104 6.49 -10.21 -16.38
C THR A 104 7.92 -9.86 -15.93
N TYR A 105 8.92 -10.55 -16.49
CA TYR A 105 10.35 -10.29 -16.21
C TYR A 105 10.73 -8.81 -16.40
N SER A 106 10.19 -8.13 -17.42
CA SER A 106 10.43 -6.70 -17.67
C SER A 106 9.92 -5.82 -16.51
N SER A 107 8.73 -6.12 -15.99
CA SER A 107 8.12 -5.41 -14.86
C SER A 107 8.93 -5.63 -13.57
N LEU A 108 9.47 -6.84 -13.37
CA LEU A 108 10.36 -7.16 -12.25
C LEU A 108 11.70 -6.41 -12.35
N LEU A 109 12.30 -6.32 -13.54
CA LEU A 109 13.52 -5.53 -13.76
C LEU A 109 13.29 -4.04 -13.47
N ILE A 110 12.16 -3.49 -13.91
CA ILE A 110 11.76 -2.10 -13.61
C ILE A 110 11.59 -1.92 -12.10
N LEU A 111 10.92 -2.84 -11.41
CA LEU A 111 10.76 -2.77 -9.95
C LEU A 111 12.12 -2.81 -9.24
N ILE A 112 13.03 -3.69 -9.64
CA ILE A 112 14.39 -3.75 -9.07
C ILE A 112 15.13 -2.44 -9.32
N MET A 113 15.07 -1.90 -10.54
CA MET A 113 15.71 -0.62 -10.88
C MET A 113 15.15 0.53 -10.02
N ILE A 114 13.83 0.66 -9.94
CA ILE A 114 13.16 1.68 -9.11
C ILE A 114 13.52 1.48 -7.63
N GLY A 115 13.51 0.25 -7.14
CA GLY A 115 13.88 -0.11 -5.78
C GLY A 115 15.33 0.27 -5.44
N LEU A 116 16.27 0.03 -6.35
CA LEU A 116 17.67 0.42 -6.21
C LEU A 116 17.84 1.94 -6.21
N ILE A 117 17.17 2.66 -7.12
CA ILE A 117 17.18 4.13 -7.15
C ILE A 117 16.68 4.67 -5.81
N ILE A 118 15.55 4.15 -5.32
CA ILE A 118 14.98 4.55 -4.03
C ILE A 118 15.93 4.21 -2.89
N ALA A 119 16.56 3.03 -2.88
CA ALA A 119 17.50 2.62 -1.84
C ALA A 119 18.74 3.53 -1.78
N VAL A 120 19.27 3.94 -2.94
CA VAL A 120 20.40 4.88 -3.02
C VAL A 120 20.00 6.26 -2.52
N LEU A 121 18.83 6.76 -2.92
CA LEU A 121 18.34 8.08 -2.51
C LEU A 121 17.85 8.11 -1.05
N TRP A 122 17.52 6.95 -0.47
CA TRP A 122 16.90 6.80 0.84
C TRP A 122 17.61 7.54 1.97
N ARG A 123 18.95 7.49 1.98
CA ARG A 123 19.76 8.11 3.05
C ARG A 123 20.15 9.56 2.76
N LYS A 124 20.22 9.96 1.48
CA LYS A 124 20.85 11.24 1.09
C LYS A 124 19.85 12.36 0.86
N GLU A 125 18.76 12.10 0.13
CA GLU A 125 17.92 13.17 -0.43
C GLU A 125 16.43 12.96 -0.16
N LEU A 126 16.03 11.74 0.18
CA LEU A 126 14.63 11.44 0.38
C LEU A 126 14.13 11.97 1.72
N SER A 127 13.34 13.04 1.68
CA SER A 127 12.61 13.51 2.86
C SER A 127 11.51 12.51 3.27
N LEU A 128 11.00 12.62 4.51
CA LEU A 128 10.03 11.67 5.08
C LEU A 128 8.82 11.39 4.16
N GLY A 129 8.26 12.42 3.50
CA GLY A 129 7.09 12.25 2.61
C GLY A 129 7.36 11.28 1.45
N PRO A 130 8.34 11.56 0.57
CA PRO A 130 8.79 10.65 -0.47
C PRO A 130 9.18 9.25 0.01
N GLN A 131 9.71 9.10 1.24
CA GLN A 131 10.06 7.77 1.79
C GLN A 131 8.81 6.91 1.96
N PHE A 132 7.76 7.52 2.52
CA PHE A 132 6.48 6.86 2.69
C PHE A 132 5.76 6.60 1.37
N PHE A 133 5.86 7.53 0.41
CA PHE A 133 5.39 7.30 -0.97
C PHE A 133 6.04 6.06 -1.57
N ALA A 134 7.37 6.02 -1.57
CA ALA A 134 8.16 4.95 -2.17
C ALA A 134 7.85 3.60 -1.53
N LEU A 135 7.75 3.56 -0.20
CA LEU A 135 7.48 2.33 0.52
C LEU A 135 6.07 1.79 0.24
N VAL A 136 5.04 2.64 0.27
CA VAL A 136 3.68 2.24 -0.08
C VAL A 136 3.66 1.72 -1.52
N PHE A 137 4.22 2.47 -2.47
CA PHE A 137 4.24 2.08 -3.88
C PHE A 137 4.94 0.73 -4.12
N ILE A 138 6.18 0.57 -3.61
CA ILE A 138 6.96 -0.66 -3.76
C ILE A 138 6.24 -1.84 -3.09
N MET A 139 5.72 -1.66 -1.87
CA MET A 139 5.08 -2.76 -1.15
C MET A 139 3.89 -3.33 -1.91
N ASN A 140 3.04 -2.50 -2.51
CA ASN A 140 1.94 -3.02 -3.31
C ASN A 140 2.43 -3.80 -4.52
N TRP A 141 3.44 -3.28 -5.21
CA TRP A 141 4.00 -3.94 -6.39
C TRP A 141 4.60 -5.30 -6.02
N VAL A 142 5.40 -5.35 -4.95
CA VAL A 142 5.95 -6.60 -4.40
C VAL A 142 4.83 -7.56 -4.02
N GLY A 143 3.77 -7.08 -3.36
CA GLY A 143 2.63 -7.90 -2.97
C GLY A 143 1.93 -8.56 -4.17
N VAL A 144 1.72 -7.81 -5.25
CA VAL A 144 1.14 -8.35 -6.49
C VAL A 144 2.06 -9.35 -7.15
N ILE A 145 3.34 -9.03 -7.32
CA ILE A 145 4.30 -9.97 -7.93
C ILE A 145 4.34 -11.26 -7.11
N PHE A 146 4.48 -11.16 -5.79
CA PHE A 146 4.58 -12.34 -4.92
C PHE A 146 3.33 -13.22 -5.02
N TYR A 147 2.13 -12.62 -4.97
CA TYR A 147 0.87 -13.35 -5.16
C TYR A 147 0.77 -13.99 -6.55
N THR A 148 1.06 -13.25 -7.62
CA THR A 148 0.94 -13.77 -8.99
C THR A 148 1.90 -14.93 -9.24
N TRP A 149 3.15 -14.83 -8.76
CA TRP A 149 4.12 -15.91 -8.87
C TRP A 149 3.66 -17.17 -8.14
N LEU A 150 3.13 -17.04 -6.91
CA LEU A 150 2.56 -18.18 -6.20
C LEU A 150 1.32 -18.75 -6.91
N SER A 151 0.46 -17.89 -7.47
CA SER A 151 -0.72 -18.30 -8.24
C SER A 151 -0.34 -19.15 -9.45
N ILE A 152 0.63 -18.69 -10.26
CA ILE A 152 1.14 -19.43 -11.42
C ILE A 152 1.68 -20.80 -10.99
N LEU A 153 2.50 -20.85 -9.94
CA LEU A 153 3.06 -22.11 -9.41
C LEU A 153 1.97 -23.04 -8.85
N SER A 154 0.90 -22.50 -8.28
CA SER A 154 -0.23 -23.29 -7.75
C SER A 154 -1.01 -24.05 -8.81
N GLY A 155 -0.96 -23.59 -10.06
CA GLY A 155 -1.53 -24.31 -11.20
C GLY A 155 -0.77 -25.58 -11.54
N TRP A 156 0.50 -25.69 -11.13
CA TRP A 156 1.37 -26.82 -11.50
C TRP A 156 1.35 -27.95 -10.47
N ASN A 157 1.19 -27.62 -9.18
CA ASN A 157 1.19 -28.62 -8.10
C ASN A 157 0.31 -28.20 -6.91
N ILE A 158 -0.38 -29.17 -6.31
CA ILE A 158 -1.19 -28.99 -5.09
C ILE A 158 -0.37 -28.43 -3.92
N ILE A 159 0.92 -28.74 -3.82
CA ILE A 159 1.82 -28.23 -2.77
C ILE A 159 1.91 -26.70 -2.84
N PHE A 160 2.02 -26.13 -4.05
CA PHE A 160 2.08 -24.67 -4.23
C PHE A 160 0.75 -23.98 -3.92
N ARG A 161 -0.38 -24.67 -4.12
CA ARG A 161 -1.68 -24.18 -3.66
C ARG A 161 -1.72 -24.05 -2.14
N ASN A 162 -1.18 -25.01 -1.41
CA ASN A 162 -1.08 -24.93 0.05
C ASN A 162 -0.12 -23.81 0.50
N LEU A 163 0.93 -23.51 -0.28
CA LEU A 163 1.84 -22.39 0.00
C LEU A 163 1.15 -21.02 -0.11
N ILE A 164 0.19 -20.83 -1.03
CA ILE A 164 -0.63 -19.60 -1.08
C ILE A 164 -1.37 -19.40 0.24
N TYR A 165 -2.11 -20.42 0.69
CA TYR A 165 -2.86 -20.34 1.94
C TYR A 165 -1.93 -20.16 3.16
N LEU A 166 -0.80 -20.88 3.20
CA LEU A 166 0.20 -20.73 4.24
C LEU A 166 0.72 -19.28 4.28
N SER A 167 1.03 -18.69 3.13
CA SER A 167 1.47 -17.29 3.06
C SER A 167 0.40 -16.32 3.58
N GLY A 168 -0.87 -16.59 3.31
CA GLY A 168 -2.01 -15.85 3.87
C GLY A 168 -2.10 -15.97 5.38
N PHE A 169 -1.97 -17.18 5.94
CA PHE A 169 -1.97 -17.39 7.39
C PHE A 169 -0.76 -16.74 8.06
N CYS A 170 0.43 -16.81 7.46
CA CYS A 170 1.61 -16.06 7.92
C CYS A 170 1.33 -14.56 7.92
N ALA A 171 0.70 -14.02 6.88
CA ALA A 171 0.34 -12.61 6.81
C ALA A 171 -0.66 -12.20 7.91
N ILE A 172 -1.66 -13.04 8.22
CA ILE A 172 -2.59 -12.83 9.36
C ILE A 172 -1.81 -12.78 10.68
N LEU A 173 -0.89 -13.73 10.89
CA LEU A 173 -0.09 -13.78 12.11
C LEU A 173 0.76 -12.52 12.26
N PHE A 174 1.46 -12.08 11.20
CA PHE A 174 2.25 -10.84 11.23
C PHE A 174 1.38 -9.60 11.37
N PHE A 175 0.16 -9.60 10.81
CA PHE A 175 -0.79 -8.50 10.96
C PHE A 175 -1.22 -8.34 12.42
N LEU A 176 -1.58 -9.45 13.09
CA LEU A 176 -1.94 -9.46 14.51
C LEU A 176 -0.75 -9.07 15.40
N LEU A 177 0.45 -9.59 15.13
CA LEU A 177 1.67 -9.18 15.84
C LEU A 177 1.98 -7.70 15.62
N GLY A 178 1.75 -7.17 14.42
CA GLY A 178 1.91 -5.75 14.11
C GLY A 178 0.96 -4.88 14.93
N ILE A 179 -0.32 -5.25 15.00
CA ILE A 179 -1.30 -4.54 15.85
C ILE A 179 -0.89 -4.62 17.33
N TRP A 180 -0.52 -5.80 17.81
CA TRP A 180 -0.06 -5.98 19.19
C TRP A 180 1.17 -5.13 19.51
N TYR A 181 2.16 -5.11 18.62
CA TYR A 181 3.37 -4.31 18.73
C TYR A 181 3.07 -2.80 18.74
N LEU A 182 2.05 -2.36 18.00
CA LEU A 182 1.58 -0.98 17.95
C LEU A 182 1.15 -0.46 19.33
N PHE A 183 0.52 -1.31 20.14
CA PHE A 183 0.02 -0.90 21.45
C PHE A 183 1.09 -0.91 22.54
N ILE A 184 2.03 -1.87 22.48
CA ILE A 184 2.98 -2.11 23.58
C ILE A 184 4.28 -1.32 23.43
N ARG A 185 4.88 -1.31 22.24
CA ARG A 185 6.28 -0.90 22.06
C ARG A 185 6.46 0.47 21.43
N THR A 186 5.41 1.05 20.84
CA THR A 186 5.57 2.25 20.02
C THR A 186 5.42 3.52 20.84
N GLU A 187 6.55 4.21 21.06
CA GLU A 187 6.61 5.48 21.78
C GLU A 187 6.55 6.67 20.81
N TRP A 188 7.19 6.54 19.64
CA TRP A 188 7.34 7.63 18.68
C TRP A 188 6.20 7.63 17.65
N ARG A 189 5.68 8.82 17.31
CA ARG A 189 4.61 8.96 16.30
C ARG A 189 5.04 8.43 14.93
N ILE A 190 6.27 8.73 14.52
CA ILE A 190 6.79 8.31 13.21
C ILE A 190 6.89 6.78 13.14
N GLN A 191 7.37 6.12 14.20
CA GLN A 191 7.44 4.65 14.28
C GLN A 191 6.05 4.02 14.11
N ARG A 192 4.99 4.62 14.68
CA ARG A 192 3.61 4.17 14.48
C ARG A 192 3.17 4.25 13.02
N MET A 193 3.59 5.29 12.29
CA MET A 193 3.28 5.42 10.86
C MET A 193 4.00 4.36 10.02
N TRP A 194 5.27 4.06 10.30
CA TRP A 194 5.99 2.96 9.64
C TRP A 194 5.29 1.62 9.86
N LEU A 195 4.93 1.33 11.11
CA LEU A 195 4.22 0.11 11.46
C LEU A 195 2.84 0.05 10.81
N ALA A 196 2.13 1.18 10.73
CA ALA A 196 0.84 1.25 10.05
C ALA A 196 0.94 0.84 8.58
N ILE A 197 2.01 1.19 7.87
CA ILE A 197 2.15 0.77 6.47
C ILE A 197 2.40 -0.73 6.37
N TRP A 198 3.19 -1.31 7.28
CA TRP A 198 3.36 -2.76 7.32
C TRP A 198 2.03 -3.48 7.61
N ILE A 199 1.26 -3.00 8.59
CA ILE A 199 -0.07 -3.54 8.90
C ILE A 199 -0.99 -3.40 7.69
N TRP A 200 -0.97 -2.26 7.01
CA TRP A 200 -1.75 -2.03 5.80
C TRP A 200 -1.36 -2.97 4.66
N PHE A 201 -0.06 -3.14 4.40
CA PHE A 201 0.47 -4.05 3.38
C PHE A 201 0.10 -5.51 3.66
N LEU A 202 0.28 -5.96 4.89
CA LEU A 202 -0.13 -7.32 5.29
C LEU A 202 -1.64 -7.48 5.13
N GLY A 203 -2.39 -6.45 5.51
CA GLY A 203 -3.83 -6.39 5.35
C GLY A 203 -4.29 -6.47 3.88
N THR A 204 -3.67 -5.72 2.98
CA THR A 204 -3.97 -5.78 1.53
C THR A 204 -3.60 -7.14 0.97
N TYR A 205 -2.46 -7.72 1.37
CA TYR A 205 -2.02 -9.05 0.95
C TYR A 205 -2.98 -10.16 1.42
N ILE A 206 -3.50 -10.10 2.65
CA ILE A 206 -4.56 -11.00 3.14
C ILE A 206 -5.79 -10.90 2.22
N GLY A 207 -6.16 -9.68 1.82
CA GLY A 207 -7.22 -9.43 0.84
C GLY A 207 -6.93 -10.08 -0.53
N TYR A 208 -5.67 -10.09 -0.98
CA TYR A 208 -5.29 -10.76 -2.23
C TYR A 208 -5.49 -12.27 -2.13
N VAL A 209 -5.04 -12.87 -1.02
CA VAL A 209 -5.06 -14.33 -0.83
C VAL A 209 -6.48 -14.88 -0.60
N PHE A 210 -7.27 -14.28 0.28
CA PHE A 210 -8.54 -14.88 0.73
C PHE A 210 -9.78 -14.28 0.07
N LEU A 211 -9.74 -13.00 -0.29
CA LEU A 211 -10.92 -12.28 -0.79
C LEU A 211 -10.88 -12.06 -2.30
N ASN A 212 -9.82 -12.52 -2.98
CA ASN A 212 -9.50 -12.14 -4.36
C ASN A 212 -9.75 -10.65 -4.58
N TRP A 213 -9.32 -9.83 -3.62
CA TRP A 213 -9.71 -8.43 -3.52
C TRP A 213 -9.16 -7.60 -4.69
N PHE A 214 -8.49 -8.19 -5.67
CA PHE A 214 -8.10 -7.56 -6.92
C PHE A 214 -8.27 -8.48 -8.16
N TYR A 215 -8.81 -9.69 -8.01
CA TYR A 215 -9.01 -10.71 -9.05
C TYR A 215 -10.48 -11.18 -9.09
N LEU A 216 -11.41 -10.26 -9.16
CA LEU A 216 -12.81 -10.58 -9.46
C LEU A 216 -13.13 -10.02 -10.84
N ASN A 217 -13.02 -10.92 -11.82
CA ASN A 217 -13.37 -10.80 -13.24
C ASN A 217 -12.21 -10.40 -14.18
N SER A 218 -11.31 -11.35 -14.41
CA SER A 218 -10.98 -11.75 -15.80
C SER A 218 -11.66 -13.08 -16.06
#